data_AF-A0A124E1E7-F1
#
_entry.id   AF-A0A124E1E7-F1
#
_cell.length_a   1.000
_cell.length_b   1.000
_cell.length_c   1.000
_cell.angle_alpha   90.00
_cell.angle_beta   90.00
_cell.angle_gamma   90.00
#
_symmetry.space_group_name_H-M   'P 1'
#
loop_
_entity.id
_entity.type
_entity.pdbx_description
1 polymer ?
#
loop_
_entity_poly.entity_id
_entity_poly.type
_entity_poly.pdbx_seq_one_letter_code
_entity_poly.pdbx_strand_id
1 'polypeptide(L)'
;MLCGQCGWPRKQRFYALVRYLWQTPRMTQALRRTRGRPRAANGSETRERIIRAARQVFSELGYDAATFQAIAERADLTRPAINHYFANKRALYQEVLTATNAALITSGMTAAAAHTSLVDRLSAFLSGMMLAHSEYDSAAAFLVTSMLESHRHPELSQDSYAPRDDVRNFVSTAVSEAVARGELGAGSDPEILVEMLLVLMFGIGFYAGFVGTDAEVAAVVDKLQRLLANNLWRLEEPAAS
;
A
#
# COMPACT_ATOMS: atom_id res chain seq x y z
N MET A 1 -52.53 -2.03 -10.69
CA MET A 1 -52.03 -0.65 -10.90
C MET A 1 -50.84 -0.49 -9.96
N LEU A 2 -49.58 -0.65 -10.40
CA LEU A 2 -48.67 0.40 -10.93
C LEU A 2 -48.68 1.64 -10.02
N CYS A 3 -47.60 2.23 -9.51
CA CYS A 3 -46.15 2.23 -9.79
C CYS A 3 -45.51 2.92 -8.55
N GLY A 4 -44.32 2.59 -8.07
CA GLY A 4 -43.15 3.32 -8.52
C GLY A 4 -41.94 3.08 -7.62
N GLN A 5 -40.88 2.64 -8.28
CA GLN A 5 -39.54 2.38 -7.78
C GLN A 5 -38.87 3.68 -7.32
N CYS A 6 -38.30 3.70 -6.11
CA CYS A 6 -37.17 4.56 -5.78
C CYS A 6 -35.94 3.66 -5.62
N GLY A 7 -35.24 3.45 -6.73
CA GLY A 7 -33.99 2.69 -6.78
C GLY A 7 -32.84 3.51 -6.18
N TRP A 8 -32.33 3.08 -5.03
CA TRP A 8 -31.06 3.56 -4.49
C TRP A 8 -29.90 2.73 -5.09
N PRO A 9 -28.78 3.35 -5.54
CA PRO A 9 -27.70 2.62 -6.20
C PRO A 9 -26.97 1.67 -5.25
N ARG A 10 -26.60 0.48 -5.75
CA ARG A 10 -25.94 -0.64 -5.04
C ARG A 10 -24.68 -0.30 -4.22
N LYS A 11 -24.09 0.89 -4.34
CA LYS A 11 -22.83 1.27 -3.67
C LYS A 11 -22.99 1.78 -2.23
N GLN A 12 -24.20 2.08 -1.77
CA GLN A 12 -24.43 2.60 -0.40
C GLN A 12 -24.65 1.49 0.66
N ARG A 13 -24.80 0.22 0.25
CA ARG A 13 -25.02 -0.89 1.18
C ARG A 13 -23.75 -1.40 1.88
N PHE A 14 -22.56 -1.10 1.34
CA PHE A 14 -21.29 -1.56 1.92
C PHE A 14 -20.87 -0.72 3.14
N TYR A 15 -21.04 0.61 3.08
CA TYR A 15 -20.68 1.51 4.18
C TYR A 15 -21.64 1.48 5.39
N ALA A 16 -22.87 1.00 5.20
CA ALA A 16 -23.86 0.89 6.27
C ALA A 16 -23.71 -0.38 7.13
N LEU A 17 -23.13 -1.45 6.57
CA LEU A 17 -22.96 -2.73 7.27
C LEU A 17 -21.78 -2.70 8.27
N VAL A 18 -20.72 -1.96 7.96
CA VAL A 18 -19.52 -1.82 8.82
C VAL A 18 -19.80 -0.95 10.05
N ARG A 19 -20.75 -0.02 9.96
CA ARG A 19 -21.09 0.91 11.06
C ARG A 19 -21.98 0.28 12.16
N TYR A 20 -22.67 -0.82 11.85
CA TYR A 20 -23.65 -1.43 12.76
C TYR A 20 -23.07 -2.50 13.70
N LEU A 21 -21.84 -2.98 13.45
CA LEU A 21 -21.20 -4.06 14.22
C LEU A 21 -20.32 -3.60 15.40
N TRP A 22 -20.26 -2.31 15.71
CA TRP A 22 -19.35 -1.75 16.73
C TRP A 22 -20.05 -1.02 17.89
N GLN A 23 -21.21 -1.51 18.34
CA GLN A 23 -21.82 -1.06 19.61
C GLN A 23 -21.95 -2.19 20.63
N THR A 24 -20.97 -2.29 21.54
CA THR A 24 -21.16 -2.81 22.91
C THR A 24 -20.27 -2.04 23.91
N PRO A 25 -20.70 -1.88 25.18
CA PRO A 25 -20.11 -0.91 26.12
C PRO A 25 -18.95 -1.47 26.97
N ARG A 26 -18.16 -0.51 27.49
CA ARG A 26 -16.92 -0.60 28.29
C ARG A 26 -16.91 -1.60 29.45
N MET A 27 -15.72 -2.14 29.76
CA MET A 27 -15.25 -2.31 31.15
C MET A 27 -13.82 -1.77 31.30
N THR A 28 -13.70 -0.67 32.06
CA THR A 28 -12.43 -0.09 32.51
C THR A 28 -11.90 -0.86 33.72
N GLN A 29 -10.69 -1.40 33.63
CA GLN A 29 -9.91 -1.75 34.82
C GLN A 29 -8.56 -1.05 34.78
N ALA A 30 -8.35 -0.15 35.73
CA ALA A 30 -7.11 0.58 35.93
C ALA A 30 -6.07 -0.34 36.58
N LEU A 31 -4.93 -0.55 35.92
CA LEU A 31 -3.75 -1.15 36.55
C LEU A 31 -2.63 -0.12 36.68
N ARG A 32 -2.05 -0.13 37.89
CA ARG A 32 -1.09 0.82 38.43
C ARG A 32 0.22 0.86 37.63
N ARG A 33 0.74 2.07 37.44
CA ARG A 33 2.08 2.33 36.88
C ARG A 33 3.19 2.07 37.90
N THR A 34 4.18 1.28 37.53
CA THR A 34 5.51 1.25 38.16
C THR A 34 6.51 2.04 37.31
N ARG A 35 7.43 2.73 37.98
CA ARG A 35 8.30 3.80 37.45
C ARG A 35 9.71 3.25 37.20
N GLY A 36 10.25 3.39 35.98
CA GLY A 36 11.67 3.73 35.74
C GLY A 36 12.57 2.79 34.90
N ARG A 37 13.24 3.40 33.89
CA ARG A 37 14.54 3.09 33.19
C ARG A 37 14.46 2.38 31.80
N PRO A 38 15.35 2.63 30.80
CA PRO A 38 16.26 3.75 30.44
C PRO A 38 15.83 4.54 29.16
N ARG A 39 16.25 5.81 29.03
CA ARG A 39 15.63 6.84 28.15
C ARG A 39 15.90 6.74 26.63
N ALA A 40 16.89 5.97 26.17
CA ALA A 40 17.28 5.95 24.75
C ALA A 40 16.66 4.77 23.97
N ALA A 41 16.66 3.57 24.54
CA ALA A 41 16.03 2.39 23.91
C ALA A 41 14.50 2.53 23.79
N ASN A 42 13.86 3.17 24.78
CA ASN A 42 12.41 3.30 24.80
C ASN A 42 11.88 4.33 23.77
N GLY A 43 12.71 5.28 23.34
CA GLY A 43 12.28 6.40 22.49
C GLY A 43 12.04 6.00 21.04
N SER A 44 13.02 5.33 20.42
CA SER A 44 12.91 4.84 19.04
C SER A 44 11.85 3.74 18.90
N GLU A 45 11.82 2.78 19.84
CA GLU A 45 10.83 1.70 19.85
C GLU A 45 9.41 2.24 20.00
N THR A 46 9.19 3.23 20.88
CA THR A 46 7.87 3.88 21.01
C THR A 46 7.50 4.60 19.73
N ARG A 47 8.45 5.29 19.09
CA ARG A 47 8.21 6.00 17.83
C ARG A 47 7.81 5.03 16.71
N GLU A 48 8.50 3.91 16.57
CA GLU A 48 8.16 2.85 15.60
C GLU A 48 6.77 2.24 15.87
N ARG A 49 6.42 2.02 17.14
CA ARG A 49 5.06 1.59 17.53
C ARG A 49 4.00 2.60 17.09
N ILE A 50 4.26 3.90 17.26
CA ILE A 50 3.34 4.95 16.81
C ILE A 50 3.20 4.93 15.29
N ILE A 51 4.29 4.82 14.54
CA ILE A 51 4.27 4.75 13.07
C ILE A 51 3.44 3.54 12.60
N ARG A 52 3.65 2.36 13.21
CA ARG A 52 2.91 1.14 12.88
C ARG A 52 1.41 1.30 13.14
N ALA A 53 1.05 1.79 14.33
CA ALA A 53 -0.35 2.03 14.69
C ALA A 53 -0.99 3.09 13.78
N ALA A 54 -0.26 4.16 13.46
CA ALA A 54 -0.74 5.21 12.58
C ALA A 54 -0.98 4.69 11.15
N ARG A 55 -0.10 3.85 10.61
CA ARG A 55 -0.28 3.20 9.30
C ARG A 55 -1.59 2.41 9.22
N GLN A 56 -1.88 1.62 10.26
CA GLN A 56 -3.13 0.86 10.36
C GLN A 56 -4.33 1.81 10.44
N VAL A 57 -4.30 2.81 11.32
CA VAL A 57 -5.41 3.77 11.45
C VAL A 57 -5.65 4.54 10.14
N PHE A 58 -4.60 5.01 9.46
CA PHE A 58 -4.75 5.76 8.22
C PHE A 58 -5.23 4.90 7.05
N SER A 59 -4.80 3.64 6.95
CA SER A 59 -5.28 2.73 5.90
C SER A 59 -6.74 2.31 6.13
N GLU A 60 -7.17 2.15 7.37
CA GLU A 60 -8.55 1.79 7.72
C GLU A 60 -9.52 2.97 7.59
N LEU A 61 -9.14 4.16 8.07
CA LEU A 61 -10.04 5.30 8.24
C LEU A 61 -9.84 6.41 7.20
N GLY A 62 -8.73 6.40 6.46
CA GLY A 62 -8.30 7.54 5.65
C GLY A 62 -7.72 8.69 6.49
N TYR A 63 -7.24 9.74 5.81
CA TYR A 63 -6.55 10.84 6.48
C TYR A 63 -7.47 11.64 7.40
N ASP A 64 -8.68 11.99 6.94
CA ASP A 64 -9.57 12.90 7.66
C ASP A 64 -10.10 12.32 8.98
N ALA A 65 -10.59 11.08 8.94
CA ALA A 65 -11.18 10.42 10.11
C ALA A 65 -10.13 9.87 11.09
N ALA A 66 -8.87 9.72 10.66
CA ALA A 66 -7.78 9.34 11.56
C ALA A 66 -7.51 10.44 12.59
N THR A 67 -7.48 10.05 13.87
CA THR A 67 -7.20 10.95 14.98
C THR A 67 -6.04 10.46 15.82
N PHE A 68 -5.31 11.38 16.46
CA PHE A 68 -4.28 11.02 17.45
C PHE A 68 -4.84 10.19 18.61
N GLN A 69 -6.13 10.30 18.91
CA GLN A 69 -6.77 9.47 19.92
C GLN A 69 -6.86 8.00 19.46
N ALA A 70 -7.36 7.76 18.25
CA ALA A 70 -7.43 6.41 17.68
C ALA A 70 -6.03 5.77 17.54
N ILE A 71 -5.04 6.58 17.13
CA ILE A 71 -3.64 6.13 17.02
C ILE A 71 -3.06 5.79 18.39
N ALA A 72 -3.31 6.62 19.41
CA ALA A 72 -2.85 6.36 20.77
C ALA A 72 -3.45 5.07 21.34
N GLU A 73 -4.76 4.86 21.15
CA GLU A 73 -5.45 3.63 21.57
C GLU A 73 -4.84 2.39 20.91
N ARG A 74 -4.60 2.44 19.59
CA ARG A 74 -3.99 1.32 18.87
C ARG A 74 -2.52 1.07 19.22
N ALA A 75 -1.78 2.13 19.53
CA ALA A 75 -0.39 2.03 19.96
C ALA A 75 -0.23 1.61 21.42
N ASP A 76 -1.31 1.46 22.20
CA ASP A 76 -1.30 1.31 23.66
C ASP A 76 -0.52 2.45 24.34
N LEU A 77 -0.86 3.68 23.97
CA LEU A 77 -0.26 4.93 24.45
C LEU A 77 -1.35 5.93 24.84
N THR A 78 -0.94 7.01 25.51
CA THR A 78 -1.83 8.14 25.76
C THR A 78 -1.69 9.17 24.65
N ARG A 79 -2.76 9.91 24.33
CA ARG A 79 -2.71 11.02 23.36
C ARG A 79 -1.62 12.06 23.67
N PRO A 80 -1.38 12.48 24.93
CA PRO A 80 -0.24 13.34 25.25
C PRO A 80 1.12 12.73 24.90
N ALA A 81 1.27 11.40 24.97
CA ALA A 81 2.50 10.75 24.55
C ALA A 81 2.70 10.89 23.03
N ILE A 82 1.67 10.71 22.21
CA ILE A 82 1.76 10.94 20.74
C ILE A 82 2.18 12.37 20.42
N ASN A 83 1.58 13.37 21.09
CA ASN A 83 1.91 14.79 20.91
C ASN A 83 3.38 15.12 21.24
N HIS A 84 4.03 14.32 22.10
CA HIS A 84 5.45 14.51 22.40
C HIS A 84 6.34 14.09 21.22
N TYR A 85 5.92 13.13 20.39
CA TYR A 85 6.69 12.65 19.24
C TYR A 85 6.32 13.38 17.95
N PHE A 86 5.06 13.78 17.79
CA PHE A 86 4.54 14.31 16.53
C PHE A 86 3.78 15.61 16.75
N ALA A 87 4.25 16.68 16.10
CA ALA A 87 3.68 18.02 16.26
C ALA A 87 2.24 18.13 15.73
N ASN A 88 1.92 17.42 14.64
CA ASN A 88 0.58 17.43 14.03
C ASN A 88 0.34 16.18 13.18
N LYS A 89 -0.93 15.97 12.77
CA LYS A 89 -1.36 14.81 11.97
C LYS A 89 -0.64 14.71 10.63
N ARG A 90 -0.37 15.84 9.98
CA ARG A 90 0.32 15.90 8.69
C ARG A 90 1.77 15.40 8.80
N ALA A 91 2.50 15.86 9.82
CA ALA A 91 3.88 15.43 10.07
C ALA A 91 3.95 13.92 10.36
N LEU A 92 3.03 13.41 11.20
CA LEU A 92 2.93 11.96 11.44
C LEU A 92 2.61 11.20 10.14
N TYR A 93 1.68 11.70 9.34
CA TYR A 93 1.29 11.07 8.09
C TYR A 93 2.45 10.98 7.09
N GLN A 94 3.20 12.08 6.90
CA GLN A 94 4.38 12.12 6.04
C GLN A 94 5.44 11.12 6.51
N GLU A 95 5.65 11.02 7.81
CA GLU A 95 6.62 10.08 8.35
C GLU A 95 6.20 8.62 8.16
N VAL A 96 4.91 8.32 8.34
CA VAL A 96 4.35 7.00 8.05
C VAL A 96 4.50 6.67 6.57
N LEU A 97 4.31 7.65 5.68
CA LEU A 97 4.53 7.51 4.24
C LEU A 97 5.96 7.16 3.92
N THR A 98 6.93 7.94 4.41
CA THR A 98 8.36 7.68 4.22
C THR A 98 8.76 6.31 4.76
N ALA A 99 8.35 5.96 5.98
CA ALA A 99 8.67 4.68 6.60
C ALA A 99 8.05 3.50 5.84
N THR A 100 6.82 3.64 5.36
CA THR A 100 6.13 2.58 4.60
C THR A 100 6.74 2.41 3.22
N ASN A 101 7.12 3.51 2.57
CA ASN A 101 7.80 3.47 1.27
C ASN A 101 9.15 2.76 1.39
N ALA A 102 9.97 3.15 2.38
CA ALA A 102 11.25 2.52 2.67
C ALA A 102 11.10 1.02 2.98
N ALA A 103 10.04 0.63 3.70
CA ALA A 103 9.79 -0.77 4.00
C ALA A 103 9.39 -1.60 2.77
N LEU A 104 8.55 -1.06 1.88
CA LEU A 104 7.94 -1.84 0.81
C LEU A 104 8.65 -1.66 -0.55
N ILE A 105 8.76 -0.42 -1.02
CA ILE A 105 9.26 -0.12 -2.37
C ILE A 105 10.77 -0.34 -2.43
N THR A 106 11.52 0.12 -1.43
CA THR A 106 12.98 -0.10 -1.39
C THR A 106 13.30 -1.60 -1.38
N SER A 107 12.54 -2.41 -0.63
CA SER A 107 12.69 -3.87 -0.64
C SER A 107 12.50 -4.46 -2.04
N GLY A 108 11.49 -4.01 -2.78
CA GLY A 108 11.30 -4.37 -4.18
C GLY A 108 12.46 -3.94 -5.08
N MET A 109 12.93 -2.68 -4.95
CA MET A 109 14.06 -2.16 -5.75
C MET A 109 15.35 -2.93 -5.47
N THR A 110 15.63 -3.25 -4.20
CA THR A 110 16.79 -4.05 -3.80
C THR A 110 16.74 -5.45 -4.39
N ALA A 111 15.58 -6.12 -4.34
CA ALA A 111 15.42 -7.43 -4.96
C ALA A 111 15.63 -7.36 -6.48
N ALA A 112 15.11 -6.32 -7.15
CA ALA A 112 15.24 -6.15 -8.58
C ALA A 112 16.67 -5.81 -9.05
N ALA A 113 17.51 -5.24 -8.18
CA ALA A 113 18.87 -4.83 -8.53
C ALA A 113 19.79 -6.00 -8.95
N ALA A 114 19.46 -7.23 -8.57
CA ALA A 114 20.20 -8.43 -8.97
C ALA A 114 19.89 -8.90 -10.40
N HIS A 115 18.95 -8.25 -11.10
CA HIS A 115 18.44 -8.70 -12.38
C HIS A 115 18.63 -7.63 -13.46
N THR A 116 18.79 -8.08 -14.71
CA THR A 116 19.01 -7.21 -15.86
C THR A 116 17.80 -7.15 -16.77
N SER A 117 17.20 -8.30 -17.12
CA SER A 117 16.04 -8.36 -18.02
C SER A 117 14.83 -7.64 -17.44
N LEU A 118 13.99 -7.04 -18.28
CA LEU A 118 12.78 -6.32 -17.85
C LEU A 118 11.86 -7.24 -17.03
N VAL A 119 11.62 -8.44 -17.55
CA VAL A 119 10.73 -9.42 -16.92
C VAL A 119 11.26 -9.82 -15.55
N ASP A 120 12.55 -10.16 -15.43
CA ASP A 120 13.12 -10.59 -14.14
C ASP A 120 13.15 -9.45 -13.13
N ARG A 121 13.47 -8.22 -13.55
CA ARG A 121 13.46 -7.05 -12.67
C ARG A 121 12.06 -6.76 -12.12
N LEU A 122 11.04 -6.75 -12.98
CA LEU A 122 9.65 -6.53 -12.54
C LEU A 122 9.17 -7.68 -11.64
N SER A 123 9.53 -8.91 -11.98
CA SER A 123 9.20 -10.10 -11.21
C SER A 123 9.80 -10.04 -9.80
N ALA A 124 11.10 -9.75 -9.70
CA ALA A 124 11.81 -9.61 -8.44
C ALA A 124 11.32 -8.42 -7.62
N PHE A 125 10.98 -7.30 -8.27
CA PHE A 125 10.40 -6.14 -7.61
C PHE A 125 9.08 -6.49 -6.91
N LEU A 126 8.15 -7.14 -7.63
CA LEU A 126 6.86 -7.56 -7.08
C LEU A 126 7.04 -8.57 -5.94
N SER A 127 7.90 -9.57 -6.12
CA SER A 127 8.20 -10.55 -5.07
C SER A 127 8.82 -9.90 -3.83
N GLY A 128 9.74 -8.96 -4.01
CA GLY A 128 10.37 -8.23 -2.91
C GLY A 128 9.38 -7.39 -2.11
N MET A 129 8.46 -6.69 -2.79
CA MET A 129 7.36 -5.99 -2.12
C MET A 129 6.44 -6.95 -1.37
N MET A 130 6.14 -8.12 -1.93
CA MET A 130 5.27 -9.11 -1.29
C MET A 130 5.88 -9.70 -0.02
N LEU A 131 7.16 -10.04 -0.04
CA LEU A 131 7.87 -10.53 1.13
C LEU A 131 7.84 -9.47 2.24
N ALA A 132 8.14 -8.21 1.91
CA ALA A 132 8.05 -7.11 2.86
C ALA A 132 6.61 -6.85 3.33
N HIS A 133 5.59 -7.01 2.47
CA HIS A 133 4.19 -6.83 2.85
C HIS A 133 3.77 -7.80 3.95
N SER A 134 4.19 -9.06 3.87
CA SER A 134 3.87 -10.08 4.88
C SER A 134 4.43 -9.74 6.28
N GLU A 135 5.52 -8.98 6.33
CA GLU A 135 6.10 -8.46 7.58
C GLU A 135 5.41 -7.17 8.06
N TYR A 136 4.92 -6.36 7.12
CA TYR A 136 4.31 -5.07 7.36
C TYR A 136 2.83 -5.06 6.97
N ASP A 137 2.03 -5.66 7.86
CA ASP A 137 0.58 -5.60 7.81
C ASP A 137 0.11 -4.14 7.62
N SER A 138 -0.89 -3.93 6.75
CA SER A 138 -1.42 -2.65 6.23
C SER A 138 -0.53 -1.80 5.30
N ALA A 139 0.72 -2.19 4.97
CA ALA A 139 1.60 -1.34 4.15
C ALA A 139 1.05 -1.06 2.73
N ALA A 140 0.62 -2.10 2.01
CA ALA A 140 0.03 -1.96 0.68
C ALA A 140 -1.27 -1.14 0.72
N ALA A 141 -2.15 -1.45 1.67
CA ALA A 141 -3.40 -0.72 1.90
C ALA A 141 -3.16 0.77 2.18
N PHE A 142 -2.15 1.08 3.00
CA PHE A 142 -1.77 2.45 3.30
C PHE A 142 -1.26 3.19 2.07
N LEU A 143 -0.30 2.63 1.31
CA LEU A 143 0.24 3.30 0.11
C LEU A 143 -0.84 3.56 -0.94
N VAL A 144 -1.76 2.61 -1.14
CA VAL A 144 -2.91 2.77 -2.04
C VAL A 144 -3.88 3.85 -1.52
N THR A 145 -4.15 3.86 -0.21
CA THR A 145 -4.97 4.91 0.41
C THR A 145 -4.31 6.27 0.27
N SER A 146 -3.00 6.37 0.49
CA SER A 146 -2.23 7.61 0.35
C SER A 146 -2.28 8.17 -1.06
N MET A 147 -2.38 7.29 -2.06
CA MET A 147 -2.65 7.63 -3.45
C MET A 147 -3.97 8.43 -3.55
N LEU A 148 -5.04 7.94 -2.95
CA LEU A 148 -6.35 8.59 -3.00
C LEU A 148 -6.38 9.87 -2.15
N GLU A 149 -5.77 9.85 -0.98
CA GLU A 149 -5.72 11.00 -0.08
C GLU A 149 -4.93 12.16 -0.66
N SER A 150 -3.86 11.92 -1.42
CA SER A 150 -3.09 12.99 -2.06
C SER A 150 -3.90 13.75 -3.13
N HIS A 151 -4.90 13.11 -3.74
CA HIS A 151 -5.82 13.78 -4.67
C HIS A 151 -6.87 14.61 -3.94
N ARG A 152 -7.27 14.21 -2.73
CA ARG A 152 -8.25 14.92 -1.89
C ARG A 152 -7.62 16.09 -1.15
N HIS A 153 -6.36 15.92 -0.76
CA HIS A 153 -5.56 16.84 0.05
C HIS A 153 -4.23 17.09 -0.67
N PRO A 154 -4.18 17.99 -1.67
CA PRO A 154 -2.96 18.25 -2.45
C PRO A 154 -1.76 18.65 -1.59
N GLU A 155 -1.98 19.28 -0.44
CA GLU A 155 -0.94 19.64 0.53
C GLU A 155 -0.21 18.44 1.15
N LEU A 156 -0.77 17.22 1.05
CA LEU A 156 -0.08 15.99 1.44
C LEU A 156 0.97 15.55 0.41
N SER A 157 0.85 16.03 -0.83
CA SER A 157 1.80 15.73 -1.92
C SER A 157 2.91 16.76 -2.09
N GLN A 158 2.67 18.01 -1.66
CA GLN A 158 3.53 19.15 -1.99
C GLN A 158 4.84 19.25 -1.19
N ASP A 159 4.93 18.60 -0.03
CA ASP A 159 6.03 18.85 0.92
C ASP A 159 7.06 17.71 1.07
N SER A 160 6.79 16.49 0.59
CA SER A 160 7.73 15.35 0.72
C SER A 160 7.30 14.12 -0.09
N TYR A 161 8.21 13.64 -0.95
CA TYR A 161 8.37 12.24 -1.35
C TYR A 161 7.08 11.45 -1.63
N ALA A 162 6.63 11.43 -2.88
CA ALA A 162 5.54 10.54 -3.30
C ALA A 162 6.13 9.16 -3.66
N PRO A 163 5.70 8.06 -3.01
CA PRO A 163 6.13 6.70 -3.38
C PRO A 163 5.87 6.34 -4.84
N ARG A 164 4.90 7.03 -5.45
CA ARG A 164 4.62 6.92 -6.88
C ARG A 164 5.80 7.31 -7.75
N ASP A 165 6.59 8.29 -7.32
CA ASP A 165 7.70 8.81 -8.11
C ASP A 165 8.84 7.79 -8.14
N ASP A 166 9.10 7.09 -7.03
CA ASP A 166 10.12 6.03 -7.00
C ASP A 166 9.75 4.85 -7.88
N VAL A 167 8.49 4.38 -7.77
CA VAL A 167 8.01 3.25 -8.58
C VAL A 167 8.00 3.63 -10.06
N ARG A 168 7.51 4.83 -10.41
CA ARG A 168 7.55 5.36 -11.78
C ARG A 168 8.98 5.43 -12.30
N ASN A 169 9.89 6.03 -11.54
CA ASN A 169 11.29 6.15 -11.93
C ASN A 169 11.94 4.78 -12.14
N PHE A 170 11.67 3.83 -11.24
CA PHE A 170 12.13 2.45 -11.38
C PHE A 170 11.61 1.80 -12.67
N VAL A 171 10.30 1.85 -12.93
CA VAL A 171 9.68 1.24 -14.12
C VAL A 171 10.17 1.92 -15.40
N SER A 172 10.19 3.25 -15.46
CA SER A 172 10.71 4.01 -16.60
C SER A 172 12.17 3.67 -16.90
N THR A 173 12.99 3.51 -15.86
CA THR A 173 14.40 3.13 -16.01
C THR A 173 14.51 1.70 -16.55
N ALA A 174 13.78 0.76 -15.96
CA ALA A 174 13.80 -0.63 -16.38
C ALA A 174 13.36 -0.80 -17.85
N VAL A 175 12.30 -0.09 -18.26
CA VAL A 175 11.82 -0.09 -19.65
C VAL A 175 12.84 0.56 -20.60
N SER A 176 13.40 1.72 -20.24
CA SER A 176 14.39 2.41 -21.09
C SER A 176 15.63 1.55 -21.32
N GLU A 177 16.11 0.86 -20.29
CA GLU A 177 17.24 -0.05 -20.45
C GLU A 177 16.89 -1.31 -21.26
N ALA A 178 15.66 -1.81 -21.16
CA ALA A 178 15.18 -2.93 -21.97
C ALA A 178 15.13 -2.56 -23.47
N VAL A 179 14.73 -1.32 -23.79
CA VAL A 179 14.84 -0.76 -25.15
C VAL A 179 16.30 -0.76 -25.61
N ALA A 180 17.21 -0.22 -24.79
CA ALA A 180 18.63 -0.13 -25.14
C ALA A 180 19.29 -1.50 -25.38
N ARG A 181 18.80 -2.55 -24.71
CA ARG A 181 19.25 -3.95 -24.90
C ARG A 181 18.52 -4.70 -26.01
N GLY A 182 17.53 -4.09 -26.66
CA GLY A 182 16.74 -4.73 -27.71
C GLY A 182 15.82 -5.84 -27.20
N GLU A 183 15.42 -5.80 -25.92
CA GLU A 183 14.49 -6.77 -25.33
C GLU A 183 13.04 -6.57 -25.80
N LEU A 184 12.71 -5.35 -26.24
CA LEU A 184 11.35 -4.98 -26.67
C LEU A 184 11.21 -5.08 -28.19
N GLY A 185 10.11 -5.67 -28.64
CA GLY A 185 9.80 -5.81 -30.07
C GLY A 185 9.55 -4.45 -30.73
N ALA A 186 9.79 -4.38 -32.05
CA ALA A 186 9.72 -3.13 -32.84
C ALA A 186 8.36 -2.41 -32.87
N GLY A 187 7.28 -3.05 -32.41
CA GLY A 187 5.95 -2.45 -32.25
C GLY A 187 5.61 -2.00 -30.82
N SER A 188 6.56 -2.05 -29.89
CA SER A 188 6.33 -1.65 -28.50
C SER A 188 6.45 -0.13 -28.37
N ASP A 189 5.45 0.51 -27.76
CA ASP A 189 5.52 1.92 -27.34
C ASP A 189 6.01 1.97 -25.87
N PRO A 190 7.25 2.41 -25.61
CA PRO A 190 7.82 2.39 -24.26
C PRO A 190 7.07 3.28 -23.26
N GLU A 191 6.50 4.40 -23.71
CA GLU A 191 5.78 5.32 -22.83
C GLU A 191 4.47 4.69 -22.36
N ILE A 192 3.72 4.10 -23.30
CA ILE A 192 2.49 3.38 -22.99
C ILE A 192 2.77 2.12 -22.17
N LEU A 193 3.88 1.43 -22.44
CA LEU A 193 4.31 0.28 -21.66
C LEU A 193 4.56 0.64 -20.19
N VAL A 194 5.20 1.77 -19.91
CA VAL A 194 5.38 2.27 -18.53
C VAL A 194 4.04 2.49 -17.85
N GLU A 195 3.09 3.19 -18.50
CA GLU A 195 1.77 3.45 -17.92
C GLU A 195 1.00 2.15 -17.66
N MET A 196 1.02 1.21 -18.61
CA MET A 196 0.39 -0.10 -18.46
C MET A 196 0.96 -0.86 -17.27
N LEU A 197 2.29 -0.89 -17.12
CA LEU A 197 2.97 -1.54 -16.00
C LEU A 197 2.63 -0.87 -14.66
N LEU A 198 2.56 0.47 -14.62
CA LEU A 198 2.18 1.19 -13.40
C LEU A 198 0.74 0.92 -12.97
N VAL A 199 -0.20 0.89 -13.91
CA VAL A 199 -1.61 0.54 -13.64
C VAL A 199 -1.72 -0.88 -13.09
N LEU A 200 -1.00 -1.82 -13.69
CA LEU A 200 -0.98 -3.21 -13.25
C LEU A 200 -0.38 -3.36 -11.84
N MET A 201 0.76 -2.71 -11.57
CA MET A 201 1.41 -2.74 -10.26
C MET A 201 0.53 -2.09 -9.18
N PHE A 202 -0.14 -0.99 -9.50
CA PHE A 202 -1.13 -0.39 -8.60
C PHE A 202 -2.29 -1.35 -8.31
N GLY A 203 -2.78 -2.05 -9.34
CA GLY A 203 -3.81 -3.08 -9.19
C GLY A 203 -3.39 -4.20 -8.24
N ILE A 204 -2.14 -4.65 -8.30
CA ILE A 204 -1.59 -5.64 -7.36
C ILE A 204 -1.53 -5.09 -5.94
N GLY A 205 -1.04 -3.86 -5.76
CA GLY A 205 -1.02 -3.20 -4.45
C GLY A 205 -2.42 -3.05 -3.85
N PHE A 206 -3.42 -2.69 -4.66
CA PHE A 206 -4.82 -2.62 -4.24
C PHE A 206 -5.35 -4.01 -3.87
N TYR A 207 -5.11 -5.02 -4.70
CA TYR A 207 -5.55 -6.38 -4.45
C TYR A 207 -4.95 -6.92 -3.15
N ALA A 208 -3.64 -6.74 -2.93
CA ALA A 208 -2.96 -7.13 -1.70
C ALA A 208 -3.46 -6.37 -0.46
N GLY A 209 -3.73 -5.07 -0.60
CA GLY A 209 -4.15 -4.25 0.53
C GLY A 209 -5.61 -4.46 0.98
N PHE A 210 -6.50 -4.90 0.09
CA PHE A 210 -7.95 -4.83 0.36
C PHE A 210 -8.77 -6.07 -0.01
N VAL A 211 -8.26 -6.95 -0.87
CA VAL A 211 -9.09 -8.00 -1.50
C VAL A 211 -8.53 -9.39 -1.27
N GLY A 212 -7.29 -9.63 -1.69
CA GLY A 212 -6.66 -10.94 -1.68
C GLY A 212 -5.98 -11.25 -0.37
N THR A 213 -5.96 -12.52 -0.01
CA THR A 213 -5.07 -13.07 1.01
C THR A 213 -3.63 -13.14 0.48
N ASP A 214 -2.64 -13.21 1.38
CA ASP A 214 -1.22 -13.33 0.99
C ASP A 214 -0.97 -14.47 -0.02
N ALA A 215 -1.65 -15.61 0.16
CA ALA A 215 -1.54 -16.76 -0.74
C ALA A 215 -2.13 -16.48 -2.13
N GLU A 216 -3.28 -15.81 -2.21
CA GLU A 216 -3.90 -15.43 -3.48
C GLU A 216 -3.07 -14.37 -4.22
N VAL A 217 -2.55 -13.37 -3.50
CA VAL A 217 -1.66 -12.35 -4.06
C VAL A 217 -0.41 -13.02 -4.64
N ALA A 218 0.17 -14.00 -3.93
CA ALA A 218 1.35 -14.70 -4.39
C ALA A 218 1.08 -15.49 -5.67
N ALA A 219 -0.08 -16.15 -5.74
CA ALA A 219 -0.52 -16.85 -6.94
C ALA A 219 -0.74 -15.89 -8.13
N VAL A 220 -1.34 -14.71 -7.89
CA VAL A 220 -1.53 -13.68 -8.93
C VAL A 220 -0.18 -13.18 -9.45
N VAL A 221 0.79 -12.92 -8.58
CA VAL A 221 2.13 -12.49 -9.00
C VAL A 221 2.83 -13.59 -9.80
N ASP A 222 2.78 -14.87 -9.40
CA ASP A 222 3.32 -15.99 -10.22
C ASP A 222 2.70 -16.00 -11.63
N LYS A 223 1.38 -15.85 -11.76
CA LYS A 223 0.74 -15.82 -13.08
C LYS A 223 1.13 -14.60 -13.88
N LEU A 224 1.27 -13.44 -13.25
CA LEU A 224 1.73 -12.26 -13.94
C LEU A 224 3.16 -12.41 -14.45
N GLN A 225 4.07 -13.00 -13.67
CA GLN A 225 5.43 -13.27 -14.13
C GLN A 225 5.43 -14.17 -15.37
N ARG A 226 4.60 -15.22 -15.37
CA ARG A 226 4.42 -16.07 -16.56
C ARG A 226 3.83 -15.32 -17.74
N LEU A 227 2.92 -14.36 -17.50
CA LEU A 227 2.32 -13.54 -18.55
C LEU A 227 3.38 -12.64 -19.19
N LEU A 228 4.18 -11.95 -18.37
CA LEU A 228 5.25 -11.08 -18.84
C LEU A 228 6.34 -11.86 -19.59
N ALA A 229 6.59 -13.11 -19.21
CA ALA A 229 7.48 -14.02 -19.93
C ALA A 229 6.86 -14.66 -21.19
N ASN A 230 5.67 -14.21 -21.62
CA ASN A 230 4.89 -14.77 -22.73
C ASN A 230 4.63 -16.29 -22.62
N ASN A 231 4.53 -16.78 -21.38
CA ASN A 231 4.38 -18.20 -21.05
C ASN A 231 3.04 -18.53 -20.38
N LEU A 232 2.17 -17.55 -20.15
CA LEU A 232 0.88 -17.79 -19.47
C LEU A 232 -0.19 -18.33 -20.41
N TRP A 233 -0.38 -17.72 -21.57
CA TRP A 233 -1.41 -18.11 -22.53
C TRP A 233 -0.76 -18.68 -23.78
N ARG A 234 -0.94 -19.98 -24.01
CA ARG A 234 -0.86 -20.54 -25.36
C ARG A 234 -2.27 -20.50 -25.92
N LEU A 235 -2.58 -19.43 -26.65
CA LEU A 235 -3.87 -19.33 -27.34
C LEU A 235 -3.76 -20.18 -28.60
N GLU A 236 -4.37 -21.36 -28.59
CA GLU A 236 -4.58 -22.14 -29.82
C GLU A 236 -5.74 -21.50 -30.58
N GLU A 237 -5.51 -21.06 -31.82
CA GLU A 237 -6.62 -20.72 -32.70
C GLU A 237 -7.41 -21.99 -33.01
N PRO A 238 -8.74 -22.01 -32.84
CA PRO A 238 -9.53 -23.14 -33.31
C PRO A 238 -9.27 -23.29 -34.80
N ALA A 239 -8.88 -24.49 -35.23
CA ALA A 239 -8.59 -24.79 -36.62
C ALA A 239 -9.74 -24.27 -37.49
N ALA A 240 -9.42 -23.40 -38.45
CA ALA A 240 -10.41 -22.86 -39.38
C ALA A 240 -11.10 -24.03 -40.09
N SER A 241 -12.38 -24.21 -39.80
CA SER A 241 -13.28 -25.19 -40.44
C SER A 241 -13.82 -24.65 -41.76
#